data_AF-A0A1C1CTT0-F1
#
_entry.id   AF-A0A1C1CTT0-F1
#
_cell.length_a   1.000
_cell.length_b   1.000
_cell.length_c   1.000
_cell.angle_alpha   90.00
_cell.angle_beta   90.00
_cell.angle_gamma   90.00
#
_symmetry.space_group_name_H-M   'P 1'
#
loop_
_entity.id
_entity.type
_entity.pdbx_description
1 polymer ?
#
loop_
_entity_poly.entity_id
_entity_poly.type
_entity_poly.pdbx_seq_one_letter_code
_entity_poly.pdbx_strand_id
1 'polypeptide(L)'
;MRDYIVATQTLGTSVNWEHRLDGAIDMDSETGAMTVSESFAQHVCDLSNWSISQGFADVFPELRGFVHEVEQETIPMSKADLDEFLQQRGIVNPESEIIAGG
;
A
#
# COMPACT_ATOMS: atom_id res chain seq x y z
N MET A 1 18.92 14.10 -2.89
CA MET A 1 17.62 13.46 -2.56
C MET A 1 17.95 12.08 -2.01
N ARG A 2 17.49 11.71 -0.81
CA ARG A 2 17.73 10.36 -0.32
C ARG A 2 16.72 9.41 -0.99
N ASP A 3 17.15 8.19 -1.29
CA ASP A 3 16.32 7.22 -1.99
C ASP A 3 15.43 6.47 -1.00
N TYR A 4 14.27 7.06 -0.69
CA TYR A 4 13.27 6.44 0.16
C TYR A 4 12.61 5.23 -0.52
N ILE A 5 12.61 5.16 -1.87
CA ILE A 5 11.92 4.08 -2.61
C ILE A 5 12.60 2.73 -2.34
N VAL A 6 13.92 2.67 -2.46
CA VAL A 6 14.68 1.44 -2.17
C VAL A 6 14.52 1.02 -0.71
N ALA A 7 14.53 1.98 0.22
CA ALA A 7 14.30 1.70 1.63
C ALA A 7 12.88 1.18 1.92
N THR A 8 11.86 1.76 1.28
CA THR A 8 10.47 1.31 1.41
C THR A 8 10.32 -0.12 0.92
N GLN A 9 11.00 -0.49 -0.17
CA GLN A 9 10.98 -1.85 -0.70
C GLN A 9 11.73 -2.87 0.17
N THR A 10 12.76 -2.45 0.90
CA THR A 10 13.67 -3.36 1.64
C THR A 10 13.36 -3.45 3.13
N LEU A 11 13.03 -2.33 3.76
CA LEU A 11 12.77 -2.20 5.20
C LEU A 11 11.28 -2.11 5.49
N GLY A 12 10.47 -1.70 4.51
CA GLY A 12 9.02 -1.70 4.60
C GLY A 12 8.46 -0.41 5.19
N THR A 13 7.38 0.05 4.57
CA THR A 13 6.50 1.09 5.08
C THR A 13 5.07 0.63 4.88
N SER A 14 4.17 0.92 5.81
CA SER A 14 2.75 0.63 5.66
C SER A 14 1.94 1.90 5.79
N VAL A 15 0.89 2.02 4.99
CA VAL A 15 -0.18 2.96 5.23
C VAL A 15 -1.12 2.33 6.25
N ASN A 16 -1.46 3.05 7.31
CA ASN A 16 -2.35 2.61 8.40
C ASN A 16 -3.82 2.74 7.99
N TRP A 17 -4.14 2.22 6.82
CA TRP A 17 -5.48 2.29 6.25
C TRP A 17 -6.40 1.29 6.94
N GLU A 18 -7.48 1.79 7.53
CA GLU A 18 -8.40 0.97 8.34
C GLU A 18 -9.39 0.15 7.49
N HIS A 19 -9.51 0.48 6.19
CA HIS A 19 -10.44 -0.18 5.28
C HIS A 19 -9.72 -1.17 4.36
N ARG A 20 -10.48 -1.99 3.64
CA ARG A 20 -9.91 -2.85 2.59
C ARG A 20 -9.76 -2.06 1.29
N LEU A 21 -9.40 -2.76 0.21
CA LEU A 21 -9.27 -2.16 -1.12
C LEU A 21 -10.56 -1.47 -1.60
N ASP A 22 -11.72 -1.89 -1.13
CA ASP A 22 -13.03 -1.27 -1.41
C ASP A 22 -13.12 0.19 -0.95
N GLY A 23 -12.48 0.55 0.16
CA GLY A 23 -12.38 1.95 0.59
C GLY A 23 -11.28 2.73 -0.13
N ALA A 24 -10.29 2.04 -0.71
CA ALA A 24 -9.13 2.66 -1.33
C ALA A 24 -9.27 2.91 -2.83
N ILE A 25 -10.13 2.15 -3.50
CA ILE A 25 -10.28 2.13 -4.95
C ILE A 25 -11.73 2.41 -5.32
N ASP A 26 -11.92 3.49 -6.08
CA ASP A 26 -13.15 3.76 -6.78
C ASP A 26 -13.14 3.08 -8.16
N MET A 27 -14.30 2.61 -8.58
CA MET A 27 -14.49 2.03 -9.90
C MET A 27 -15.57 2.79 -10.65
N ASP A 28 -15.24 3.23 -11.84
CA ASP A 28 -16.21 3.80 -12.77
C ASP A 28 -17.11 2.67 -13.31
N SER A 29 -18.42 2.79 -13.10
CA SER A 29 -19.38 1.73 -13.44
C SER A 29 -19.66 1.61 -14.94
N GLU A 30 -19.35 2.64 -15.73
CA GLU A 30 -19.58 2.65 -17.19
C GLU A 30 -18.38 2.09 -17.95
N THR A 31 -17.17 2.38 -17.48
CA THR A 31 -15.90 2.06 -18.15
C THR A 31 -15.13 0.92 -17.49
N GLY A 32 -15.42 0.62 -16.22
CA GLY A 32 -14.65 -0.33 -15.40
C GLY A 32 -13.28 0.21 -14.96
N ALA A 33 -12.98 1.49 -15.20
CA ALA A 33 -11.72 2.09 -14.80
C ALA A 33 -11.58 2.11 -13.28
N MET A 34 -10.43 1.71 -12.75
CA MET A 34 -10.10 1.78 -11.34
C MET A 34 -9.23 2.99 -11.05
N THR A 35 -9.63 3.78 -10.05
CA THR A 35 -8.90 4.96 -9.59
C THR A 35 -8.77 4.91 -8.09
N VAL A 36 -7.73 5.58 -7.56
CA VAL A 36 -7.60 5.77 -6.11
C VAL A 36 -8.73 6.68 -5.63
N SER A 37 -9.40 6.28 -4.54
CA SER A 37 -10.44 7.09 -3.93
C SER A 37 -9.87 8.35 -3.31
N GLU A 38 -10.68 9.42 -3.28
CA GLU A 38 -10.26 10.68 -2.66
C GLU A 38 -9.92 10.49 -1.18
N SER A 39 -10.68 9.66 -0.46
CA SER A 39 -10.41 9.37 0.96
C SER A 39 -9.05 8.71 1.17
N PHE A 40 -8.69 7.75 0.32
CA PHE A 40 -7.37 7.11 0.41
C PHE A 40 -6.26 8.08 -0.01
N ALA A 41 -6.47 8.85 -1.07
CA ALA A 41 -5.50 9.87 -1.50
C ALA A 41 -5.21 10.89 -0.39
N GLN A 42 -6.24 11.38 0.30
CA GLN A 42 -6.09 12.27 1.44
C GLN A 42 -5.36 11.58 2.60
N HIS A 43 -5.70 10.32 2.89
CA HIS A 43 -5.08 9.56 3.98
C HIS A 43 -3.59 9.31 3.75
N VAL A 44 -3.16 8.93 2.54
CA VAL A 44 -1.73 8.69 2.23
C VAL A 44 -0.88 9.96 2.22
N CYS A 45 -1.50 11.14 2.07
CA CYS A 45 -0.80 12.42 2.11
C CYS A 45 -0.44 12.89 3.51
N ASP A 46 -1.00 12.29 4.56
CA ASP A 46 -0.67 12.58 5.95
C ASP A 46 0.39 11.61 6.47
N LEU A 47 1.57 12.12 6.82
CA LEU A 47 2.68 11.32 7.33
C LEU A 47 2.33 10.56 8.62
N SER A 48 1.43 11.11 9.44
CA SER A 48 1.00 10.43 10.67
C SER A 48 0.17 9.15 10.38
N ASN A 49 -0.32 8.97 9.16
CA ASN A 49 -0.97 7.73 8.73
C ASN A 49 0.00 6.66 8.23
N TRP A 50 1.31 6.91 8.28
CA TRP A 50 2.31 5.93 7.88
C TRP A 50 2.97 5.28 9.09
N SER A 51 3.26 4.00 8.94
CA SER A 51 4.13 3.24 9.81
C SER A 51 5.42 2.88 9.09
N ILE A 52 6.56 3.03 9.78
CA ILE A 52 7.88 2.60 9.30
C ILE A 52 8.51 1.63 10.29
N SER A 53 9.36 0.73 9.78
CA SER A 53 10.13 -0.18 10.63
C SER A 53 11.24 0.55 11.39
N GLN A 54 11.76 -0.07 12.44
CA GLN A 54 12.93 0.42 13.16
C GLN A 54 14.15 0.53 12.24
N GLY A 55 14.39 -0.49 11.40
CA GLY A 55 15.48 -0.45 10.42
C GLY A 55 15.35 0.73 9.45
N PHE A 56 14.11 1.06 9.03
CA PHE A 56 13.86 2.26 8.22
C PHE A 56 14.19 3.54 8.99
N ALA A 57 13.73 3.65 10.24
CA ALA A 57 13.97 4.81 11.09
C ALA A 57 15.46 5.01 11.43
N ASP A 58 16.26 3.94 11.44
CA ASP A 58 17.71 4.03 11.63
C ASP A 58 18.43 4.58 10.40
N VAL A 59 17.93 4.28 9.20
CA VAL A 59 18.44 4.90 7.96
C VAL A 59 17.96 6.35 7.85
N PHE A 60 16.71 6.64 8.23
CA PHE A 60 16.05 7.94 8.11
C PHE A 60 15.53 8.47 9.45
N PRO A 61 16.42 8.80 10.41
CA PRO A 61 16.03 9.26 11.74
C PRO A 61 15.22 10.57 11.69
N GLU A 62 15.34 11.35 10.61
CA GLU A 62 14.57 12.57 10.38
C GLU A 62 13.06 12.36 10.25
N LEU A 63 12.60 11.13 9.99
CA LEU A 63 11.17 10.82 9.94
C LEU A 63 10.57 10.56 11.33
N ARG A 64 11.40 10.34 12.35
CA ARG A 64 10.91 10.10 13.71
C ARG A 64 10.10 11.30 14.20
N GLY A 65 8.90 11.01 14.70
CA GLY A 65 7.94 12.02 15.16
C GLY A 65 6.98 12.54 14.08
N PHE A 66 7.20 12.23 12.79
CA PHE A 66 6.25 12.50 11.71
C PHE A 66 5.42 11.27 11.33
N VAL A 67 6.00 10.08 11.48
CA VAL A 67 5.39 8.79 11.19
C VAL A 67 5.37 7.92 12.45
N HIS A 68 4.56 6.87 12.46
CA HIS A 68 4.62 5.85 13.51
C HIS A 68 5.80 4.89 13.28
N GLU A 69 6.66 4.74 14.29
CA GLU A 69 7.71 3.71 14.28
C GLU A 69 7.16 2.44 14.92
N VAL A 70 7.29 1.30 14.25
CA VAL A 70 6.96 0.00 14.82
C VAL A 70 8.23 -0.71 15.28
N GLU A 71 8.15 -1.42 16.41
CA GLU A 71 9.26 -2.19 16.99
C GLU A 71 9.52 -3.50 16.22
N GLN A 72 9.79 -3.38 14.92
CA GLN A 72 10.14 -4.47 14.02
C GLN A 72 11.28 -4.00 13.12
N GLU A 73 12.22 -4.89 12.81
CA GLU A 73 13.34 -4.57 11.91
C GLU A 73 12.85 -4.20 10.50
N THR A 74 11.84 -4.94 10.01
CA THR A 74 11.17 -4.68 8.75
C THR A 74 9.66 -4.80 8.90
N ILE A 75 8.90 -4.12 8.03
CA ILE A 75 7.45 -4.33 7.89
C ILE A 75 7.22 -5.28 6.70
N PRO A 76 6.57 -6.44 6.87
CA PRO A 76 6.25 -7.31 5.76
C PRO A 76 5.24 -6.63 4.83
N MET A 77 5.40 -6.84 3.52
CA MET A 77 4.41 -6.36 2.56
C MET A 77 3.04 -6.95 2.87
N SER A 78 2.04 -6.07 3.04
CA SER A 78 0.65 -6.50 3.16
C SER A 78 0.22 -7.16 1.86
N LYS A 79 -0.31 -8.38 1.94
CA LYS A 79 -0.99 -9.01 0.81
C LYS A 79 -2.38 -8.40 0.74
N ALA A 80 -2.52 -7.33 -0.03
CA ALA A 80 -3.85 -6.88 -0.41
C ALA A 80 -4.53 -8.02 -1.17
N ASP A 81 -5.75 -8.37 -0.78
CA ASP A 81 -6.52 -9.42 -1.44
C ASP A 81 -7.12 -8.90 -2.74
N LEU A 82 -6.23 -8.65 -3.71
CA LEU A 82 -6.58 -8.10 -5.02
C LEU A 82 -7.45 -9.11 -5.79
N ASP A 83 -7.15 -10.40 -5.70
CA ASP A 83 -7.93 -11.43 -6.38
C ASP A 83 -9.38 -11.46 -5.86
N GLU A 84 -9.59 -11.47 -4.53
CA GLU A 84 -10.94 -11.37 -3.96
C GLU A 84 -11.62 -10.06 -4.39
N PHE A 85 -10.89 -8.93 -4.34
CA PHE A 85 -11.40 -7.63 -4.73
C PHE A 85 -11.86 -7.56 -6.20
N LEU A 86 -11.11 -8.17 -7.12
CA LEU A 86 -11.43 -8.24 -8.54
C LEU A 86 -12.56 -9.23 -8.82
N GLN A 87 -12.55 -10.39 -8.16
CA GLN A 87 -13.58 -11.42 -8.29
C GLN A 87 -14.95 -10.90 -7.85
N GLN A 88 -15.03 -10.14 -6.76
CA GLN A 88 -16.27 -9.50 -6.30
C GLN A 88 -16.88 -8.54 -7.34
N ARG A 89 -16.07 -8.07 -8.31
CA ARG A 89 -16.49 -7.15 -9.38
C ARG A 89 -16.59 -7.82 -10.75
N GLY A 90 -16.41 -9.15 -10.81
CA GLY A 90 -16.46 -9.90 -12.06
C GLY A 90 -15.29 -9.63 -13.00
N ILE A 91 -14.17 -9.13 -12.48
CA ILE A 91 -12.96 -8.83 -13.25
C ILE A 91 -11.96 -9.97 -13.07
N VAL A 92 -11.36 -10.42 -14.17
CA VAL A 92 -10.28 -11.42 -14.15
C VAL A 92 -8.96 -10.69 -13.90
N ASN A 93 -8.19 -11.15 -12.92
CA ASN A 93 -6.84 -10.65 -12.70
C ASN A 93 -5.92 -11.11 -13.85
N PRO A 94 -5.41 -10.19 -14.70
CA PRO A 94 -4.57 -10.58 -15.82
C PRO A 94 -3.23 -11.21 -15.38
N GLU A 95 -2.71 -10.87 -14.21
CA GLU A 95 -1.47 -11.48 -13.70
C GLU A 95 -1.66 -12.96 -13.36
N SER A 96 -2.85 -13.33 -12.89
CA SER A 96 -3.22 -14.72 -12.60
C SER A 96 -3.33 -15.57 -13.87
N GLU A 97 -3.64 -14.96 -15.03
CA GLU A 97 -3.64 -15.66 -16.32
C GLU A 97 -2.22 -15.99 -16.81
N ILE A 98 -1.23 -15.12 -16.54
CA ILE A 98 0.15 -15.33 -17.01
C ILE A 98 0.80 -16.54 -16.33
N ILE A 99 0.50 -16.77 -15.04
CA ILE A 99 1.06 -17.90 -14.29
C ILE A 99 0.48 -19.25 -14.77
N ALA A 100 -0.75 -19.26 -15.29
CA ALA A 100 -1.34 -20.47 -15.85
C ALA A 100 -0.76 -20.86 -17.24
N GLY A 101 -0.08 -19.92 -17.91
CA GLY A 101 0.47 -20.12 -19.25
C GLY A 101 1.97 -20.39 -19.34
N GLY A 102 2.70 -20.39 -18.21
CA GLY A 102 4.15 -20.61 -18.14
C GLY A 102 4.52 -21.99 -17.60
#